data_AF-A0A914QWX3-F1
#
_entry.id   AF-A0A914QWX3-F1
#
_cell.length_a   1.000
_cell.length_b   1.000
_cell.length_c   1.000
_cell.angle_alpha   90.00
_cell.angle_beta   90.00
_cell.angle_gamma   90.00
#
_symmetry.space_group_name_H-M   'P 1'
#
loop_
_entity.id
_entity.type
_entity.pdbx_description
1 polymer ?
#
loop_
_entity_poly.entity_id
_entity_poly.type
_entity_poly.pdbx_seq_one_letter_code
_entity_poly.pdbx_strand_id
1 'polypeptide(L)'
;MCATSLKLNSERARDIDFSIPFLDTGIAIIVKIRSGVLSPTAFLEPFEYSTWAVILIVAIQGAALSIFFFEWASPRSFNMGKYPPPGHKFSLFRSYWLVWATLFSASVSTGLILPILLL
;
A
#
# COMPACT_ATOMS: atom_id res chain seq x y z
N MET A 1 44.15 1.01 -46.68
CA MET A 1 43.56 1.55 -45.44
C MET A 1 42.06 1.27 -45.47
N CYS A 2 41.50 0.60 -44.46
CA CYS A 2 40.07 0.28 -44.35
C CYS A 2 39.57 0.82 -43.01
N ALA A 3 38.39 1.44 -42.99
CA ALA A 3 37.76 1.96 -41.79
C ALA A 3 36.37 1.32 -41.64
N THR A 4 36.19 0.46 -40.64
CA THR A 4 34.94 -0.28 -40.37
C THR A 4 34.89 -0.77 -38.92
N SER A 5 33.74 -1.29 -38.48
CA SER A 5 33.55 -1.91 -37.16
C SER A 5 34.16 -3.31 -37.12
N LEU A 6 35.48 -3.37 -36.95
CA LEU A 6 36.23 -4.63 -36.88
C LEU A 6 36.66 -4.93 -35.44
N LYS A 7 36.34 -6.14 -34.96
CA LYS A 7 36.80 -6.62 -33.64
C LYS A 7 38.26 -7.04 -33.69
N LEU A 8 39.06 -6.59 -32.72
CA LEU A 8 40.43 -7.03 -32.51
C LEU A 8 40.47 -8.48 -32.00
N ASN A 9 41.23 -9.35 -32.68
CA ASN A 9 41.40 -10.75 -32.32
C ASN A 9 42.85 -11.20 -32.57
N SER A 10 43.39 -12.10 -31.74
CA SER A 10 44.78 -12.55 -31.84
C SER A 10 45.09 -13.27 -33.15
N GLU A 11 44.18 -14.12 -33.63
CA GLU A 11 44.32 -14.82 -34.91
C GLU A 11 44.40 -13.83 -36.09
N ARG A 12 43.63 -12.74 -36.04
CA ARG A 12 43.62 -11.72 -37.11
C ARG A 12 44.84 -10.82 -37.06
N ALA A 13 45.35 -10.55 -35.87
CA ALA A 13 46.55 -9.73 -35.68
C ALA A 13 47.84 -10.39 -36.22
N ARG A 14 47.78 -11.67 -36.65
CA ARG A 14 48.91 -12.35 -37.32
C ARG A 14 49.05 -11.97 -38.80
N ASP A 15 47.93 -11.63 -39.45
CA ASP A 15 47.88 -11.39 -40.90
C ASP A 15 47.72 -9.90 -41.26
N ILE A 16 47.20 -9.08 -40.35
CA ILE A 16 46.93 -7.65 -40.56
C ILE A 16 47.34 -6.80 -39.35
N ASP A 17 47.84 -5.59 -39.63
CA ASP A 17 48.19 -4.60 -38.62
C ASP A 17 46.97 -3.77 -38.19
N PHE A 18 46.83 -3.58 -36.88
CA PHE A 18 45.75 -2.77 -36.28
C PHE A 18 46.29 -1.45 -35.73
N SER A 19 45.47 -0.40 -35.81
CA SER A 19 45.69 0.83 -35.04
C SER A 19 45.29 0.65 -33.58
N ILE A 20 45.59 1.67 -32.77
CA ILE A 20 45.13 1.77 -31.39
C ILE A 20 43.59 1.70 -31.35
N PRO A 21 42.98 0.96 -30.41
CA PRO A 21 41.52 0.94 -30.28
C PRO A 21 40.97 2.34 -29.98
N PHE A 22 39.90 2.71 -30.68
CA PHE A 22 39.21 3.99 -30.47
C PHE A 22 37.85 3.82 -29.75
N LEU A 23 37.39 2.58 -29.59
CA LEU A 23 36.08 2.25 -29.04
C LEU A 23 36.09 0.88 -28.37
N ASP A 24 35.83 0.86 -27.06
CA ASP A 24 35.68 -0.35 -26.27
C ASP A 24 34.21 -0.83 -26.32
N THR A 25 34.01 -2.05 -26.80
CA THR A 25 32.68 -2.68 -26.89
C THR A 25 32.69 -4.08 -26.28
N GLY A 26 31.55 -4.44 -25.67
CA GLY A 26 31.30 -5.77 -25.12
C GLY A 26 30.16 -6.48 -25.85
N ILE A 27 29.83 -7.68 -25.37
CA ILE A 27 28.65 -8.43 -25.82
C ILE A 27 27.47 -7.97 -24.96
N ALA A 28 26.42 -7.47 -25.60
CA ALA A 28 25.17 -7.12 -24.93
C ALA A 28 24.05 -8.09 -25.34
N ILE A 29 23.21 -8.45 -24.38
CA ILE A 29 22.00 -9.25 -24.62
C ILE A 29 20.80 -8.31 -24.64
N ILE A 30 20.08 -8.30 -25.75
CA ILE A 30 18.87 -7.48 -25.90
C ILE A 30 17.67 -8.42 -25.80
N VAL A 31 16.78 -8.14 -24.84
CA VAL A 31 15.51 -8.85 -24.65
C VAL A 31 14.36 -7.88 -24.88
N LYS A 32 13.27 -8.36 -25.50
CA LYS A 32 12.05 -7.58 -25.65
C LYS A 32 11.42 -7.31 -24.29
N ILE A 33 11.16 -6.04 -23.99
CA ILE A 33 10.36 -5.65 -22.81
C ILE A 33 8.95 -6.23 -22.98
N ARG A 34 8.55 -7.11 -22.05
CA ARG A 34 7.15 -7.52 -21.91
C ARG A 34 6.49 -6.48 -21.02
N SER A 35 5.58 -5.69 -21.58
CA SER A 35 4.67 -4.86 -20.79
C SER A 35 3.78 -5.80 -19.97
N GLY A 36 4.14 -6.04 -18.71
CA GLY A 36 3.27 -6.75 -17.78
C GLY A 36 2.05 -5.89 -17.52
N VAL A 37 0.86 -6.46 -17.68
CA VAL A 37 -0.35 -5.86 -17.12
C VAL A 37 -0.14 -5.90 -15.61
N LEU A 38 -0.05 -4.74 -14.96
CA LEU A 38 0.04 -4.69 -13.51
C LEU A 38 -1.16 -5.45 -12.95
N SER A 39 -0.90 -6.49 -12.16
CA SER A 39 -2.00 -7.23 -11.53
C SER A 39 -2.78 -6.25 -10.66
N PRO A 40 -4.13 -6.24 -10.70
CA PRO A 40 -4.94 -5.44 -9.80
C PRO A 40 -4.63 -5.71 -8.31
N THR A 41 -4.03 -6.87 -8.01
CA THR A 41 -3.60 -7.26 -6.66
C THR A 41 -2.22 -6.73 -6.26
N ALA A 42 -1.48 -6.06 -7.15
CA ALA A 42 -0.15 -5.52 -6.86
C ALA A 42 -0.17 -4.49 -5.71
N PHE A 43 -1.31 -3.84 -5.49
CA PHE A 43 -1.51 -2.97 -4.32
C PHE A 43 -1.48 -3.72 -2.98
N LEU A 44 -1.86 -5.00 -2.96
CA LEU A 44 -1.86 -5.84 -1.75
C LEU A 44 -0.52 -6.56 -1.51
N GLU A 45 0.34 -6.61 -2.53
CA GLU A 45 1.66 -7.25 -2.51
C GLU A 45 2.66 -6.76 -1.44
N PRO A 46 2.67 -5.49 -0.96
CA PRO A 46 3.61 -5.09 0.09
C PRO A 46 3.40 -5.81 1.43
N PHE A 47 2.27 -6.50 1.64
CA PHE A 47 2.01 -7.29 2.83
C PHE A 47 1.62 -8.73 2.49
N GLU A 48 2.13 -9.68 3.28
CA GLU A 48 1.71 -11.08 3.20
C GLU A 48 0.25 -11.26 3.63
N TYR A 49 -0.39 -12.31 3.14
CA TYR A 49 -1.76 -12.69 3.52
C TYR A 49 -1.94 -12.84 5.04
N SER A 50 -0.92 -13.32 5.73
CA SER A 50 -0.91 -13.45 7.20
C SER A 50 -1.02 -12.08 7.88
N THR A 51 -0.25 -11.10 7.43
CA THR A 51 -0.27 -9.74 7.95
C THR A 51 -1.63 -9.07 7.71
N TRP A 52 -2.20 -9.24 6.51
CA TRP A 52 -3.56 -8.78 6.22
C TRP A 52 -4.61 -9.38 7.17
N ALA A 53 -4.52 -10.68 7.47
CA ALA A 53 -5.42 -11.34 8.41
C ALA A 53 -5.27 -10.78 9.83
N VAL A 54 -4.04 -10.52 10.29
CA VAL A 54 -3.79 -9.92 11.62
C VAL A 54 -4.40 -8.51 11.70
N ILE A 55 -4.23 -7.69 10.65
CA ILE A 55 -4.82 -6.34 10.60
C ILE A 55 -6.35 -6.43 10.67
N LEU A 56 -6.98 -7.24 9.81
CA LEU A 56 -8.44 -7.29 9.70
C LEU A 56 -9.13 -7.97 10.89
N ILE A 57 -8.52 -9.00 11.48
CA ILE A 57 -9.17 -9.83 12.51
C ILE A 57 -8.71 -9.41 13.90
N VAL A 58 -7.42 -9.19 14.13
CA VAL A 58 -6.89 -8.91 15.47
C VAL A 58 -6.97 -7.42 15.77
N ALA A 59 -6.43 -6.57 14.89
CA ALA A 59 -6.36 -5.14 15.17
C ALA A 59 -7.73 -4.46 15.11
N ILE A 60 -8.53 -4.68 14.05
CA ILE A 60 -9.85 -4.04 13.91
C ILE A 60 -10.83 -4.54 14.98
N GLN A 61 -10.97 -5.87 15.16
CA GLN A 61 -11.92 -6.40 16.15
C GLN A 61 -11.45 -6.12 17.57
N GLY A 62 -10.15 -6.23 17.85
CA GLY A 62 -9.57 -5.88 19.15
C GLY A 62 -9.82 -4.42 19.52
N ALA A 63 -9.60 -3.49 18.59
CA ALA A 63 -9.89 -2.08 18.81
C ALA A 63 -11.40 -1.82 19.01
N ALA A 64 -12.26 -2.40 18.17
CA ALA A 64 -13.71 -2.22 18.28
C ALA A 64 -14.27 -2.76 19.62
N LEU A 65 -13.81 -3.93 20.05
CA LEU A 65 -14.17 -4.54 21.33
C LEU A 65 -13.62 -3.75 22.52
N SER A 66 -12.38 -3.27 22.42
CA SER A 66 -11.75 -2.44 23.45
C SER A 66 -12.53 -1.14 23.67
N ILE A 67 -12.88 -0.43 22.60
CA ILE A 67 -13.71 0.79 22.67
C ILE A 67 -15.08 0.47 23.29
N PHE A 68 -15.71 -0.64 22.88
CA PHE A 68 -16.98 -1.06 23.47
C PHE A 68 -16.88 -1.36 24.97
N PHE A 69 -15.82 -2.08 25.38
CA PHE A 69 -15.59 -2.40 26.78
C PHE A 69 -15.32 -1.15 27.62
N PHE A 70 -14.50 -0.23 27.13
CA PHE A 70 -14.25 1.05 27.81
C PHE A 70 -15.52 1.89 27.95
N GLU A 71 -16.37 1.91 26.93
CA GLU A 71 -17.66 2.61 27.02
C GLU A 71 -18.59 1.94 28.04
N TRP A 72 -18.64 0.60 28.06
CA TRP A 72 -19.44 -0.16 29.01
C TRP A 72 -18.96 0.02 30.45
N ALA A 73 -17.64 -0.01 30.69
CA ALA A 73 -17.03 0.22 32.00
C ALA A 73 -17.07 1.70 32.42
N SER A 74 -17.38 2.61 31.49
CA SER A 74 -17.44 4.03 31.81
C SER A 74 -18.64 4.33 32.71
N PRO A 75 -18.46 5.03 33.85
CA PRO A 75 -19.55 5.40 34.76
C PRO A 75 -20.57 6.37 34.15
N ARG A 76 -20.29 6.90 32.95
CA ARG A 76 -21.03 8.00 32.32
C ARG A 76 -21.90 7.57 31.13
N SER A 77 -21.60 6.43 30.50
CA SER A 77 -22.27 6.05 29.23
C SER A 77 -23.35 4.97 29.35
N PHE A 78 -23.29 4.05 30.34
CA PHE A 78 -24.28 2.95 30.42
C PHE A 78 -25.13 2.90 31.69
N ASN A 79 -24.71 3.51 32.80
CA ASN A 79 -25.58 3.60 33.97
C ASN A 79 -25.14 4.71 34.95
N MET A 80 -25.82 5.85 34.89
CA MET A 80 -25.99 6.69 36.08
C MET A 80 -27.34 7.38 35.95
N GLY A 81 -28.33 6.91 36.69
CA GLY A 81 -29.68 7.49 36.78
C GLY A 81 -29.74 8.89 37.40
N LYS A 82 -28.79 9.78 37.06
CA LYS A 82 -28.63 11.14 37.61
C LYS A 82 -28.37 12.24 36.59
N TYR A 83 -28.29 11.95 35.29
CA TYR A 83 -28.15 12.98 34.25
C TYR A 83 -29.09 12.70 33.08
N PRO A 84 -29.66 13.74 32.41
CA PRO A 84 -30.46 13.53 31.22
C PRO A 84 -29.65 12.70 30.21
N PRO A 85 -30.26 11.71 29.54
CA PRO A 85 -29.53 10.83 28.64
C PRO A 85 -28.81 11.69 27.60
N PRO A 86 -27.49 11.54 27.42
CA PRO A 86 -26.83 12.18 26.29
C PRO A 86 -27.54 11.69 25.02
N GLY A 87 -27.85 12.59 24.08
CA GLY A 87 -28.53 12.27 22.81
C GLY A 87 -27.75 11.33 21.90
N HIS A 88 -26.70 10.68 22.41
CA HIS A 88 -25.73 9.86 21.70
C HIS A 88 -25.90 8.42 22.18
N LYS A 89 -26.74 7.66 21.49
CA LYS A 89 -26.85 6.22 21.72
C LYS A 89 -25.57 5.57 21.20
N PHE A 90 -24.70 5.14 22.10
CA PHE A 90 -23.54 4.34 21.73
C PHE A 90 -24.02 2.96 21.25
N SER A 91 -23.56 2.54 20.08
CA SER A 91 -23.95 1.28 19.43
C SER A 91 -22.70 0.59 18.90
N LEU A 92 -22.62 -0.74 19.04
CA LEU A 92 -21.50 -1.56 18.52
C LEU A 92 -21.20 -1.29 17.03
N PHE A 93 -22.23 -1.02 16.24
CA PHE A 93 -22.08 -0.70 14.83
C PHE A 93 -21.38 0.65 14.61
N ARG A 94 -21.58 1.62 15.51
CA ARG A 94 -20.94 2.93 15.46
C ARG A 94 -19.47 2.86 15.86
N SER A 95 -19.12 2.06 16.88
CA SER A 95 -17.72 1.87 17.26
C SER A 95 -16.94 1.12 16.17
N TYR A 96 -17.55 0.09 15.56
CA TYR A 96 -16.95 -0.62 14.43
C TYR A 96 -16.74 0.30 13.22
N TRP A 97 -17.73 1.13 12.89
CA TRP A 97 -17.61 2.14 11.84
C TRP A 97 -16.52 3.17 12.13
N LEU A 98 -16.39 3.62 13.40
CA LEU A 98 -15.34 4.55 13.82
C LEU A 98 -13.95 3.95 13.59
N VAL A 99 -13.73 2.70 14.00
CA VAL A 99 -12.44 2.02 13.79
C VAL A 99 -12.08 1.95 12.30
N TRP A 100 -13.04 1.58 11.45
CA TRP A 100 -12.84 1.56 10.00
C TRP A 100 -12.56 2.95 9.42
N ALA A 101 -13.26 3.97 9.87
CA ALA A 101 -13.04 5.35 9.43
C ALA A 101 -11.64 5.85 9.83
N THR A 102 -11.19 5.56 11.05
CA THR A 102 -9.85 5.93 11.52
C THR A 102 -8.74 5.20 10.75
N LEU A 103 -8.95 3.93 10.37
CA LEU A 103 -7.97 3.14 9.63
C LEU A 103 -7.68 3.72 8.24
N PHE A 104 -8.69 4.27 7.58
CA PHE A 104 -8.54 4.93 6.28
C PHE A 104 -8.29 6.44 6.37
N SER A 105 -8.01 6.96 7.57
CA SER A 105 -7.86 8.40 7.81
C SER A 105 -9.06 9.22 7.29
N ALA A 106 -10.25 8.61 7.21
CA ALA A 106 -11.49 9.30 6.94
C ALA A 106 -11.93 9.95 8.25
N SER A 107 -11.70 11.25 8.42
CA SER A 107 -12.19 11.96 9.60
C SER A 107 -13.72 11.96 9.56
N VAL A 108 -14.36 11.07 10.33
CA VAL A 108 -15.80 11.14 10.56
C VAL A 108 -16.06 12.33 11.47
N SER A 109 -16.31 13.49 10.85
CA SER A 109 -16.95 14.61 11.51
C SER A 109 -18.39 14.20 11.83
N THR A 110 -18.70 14.00 13.11
CA THR A 110 -20.03 13.68 13.63
C THR A 110 -21.07 14.82 13.49
N GLY A 111 -20.90 15.71 12.51
CA GLY A 111 -21.76 16.90 12.32
C GLY A 111 -22.03 17.31 10.87
N LEU A 112 -21.59 16.57 9.85
CA LEU A 112 -21.60 17.08 8.47
C LEU A 112 -22.10 16.08 7.41
N ILE A 113 -23.13 15.30 7.75
CA ILE A 113 -23.88 14.44 6.80
C ILE A 113 -25.06 15.17 6.14
N LEU A 114 -25.29 16.46 6.44
CA LEU A 114 -26.42 17.21 5.89
C LEU A 114 -26.21 17.94 4.54
N PRO A 115 -25.01 18.33 4.05
CA PRO A 115 -24.92 19.14 2.83
C PRO A 115 -24.59 18.37 1.53
N ILE A 116 -24.28 17.07 1.59
CA ILE A 116 -23.90 16.29 0.38
C ILE A 116 -25.11 15.69 -0.37
N LEU A 117 -26.31 15.82 0.18
CA LEU A 117 -27.55 15.28 -0.42
C LEU A 117 -28.44 16.35 -1.10
N LEU A 118 -27.93 17.57 -1.25
CA LEU A 118 -28.62 18.70 -1.92
C LEU A 118 -27.92 19.19 -3.19
N LEU A 119 -27.06 18.37 -3.79
CA LEU A 119 -26.60 18.53 -5.18
C LEU A 119 -26.97 17.30 -6.00
#